data_AF-A0A378B2N3-F1
#
_entry.id   AF-A0A378B2N3-F1
#
_cell.length_a   1.000
_cell.length_b   1.000
_cell.length_c   1.000
_cell.angle_alpha   90.00
_cell.angle_beta   90.00
_cell.angle_gamma   90.00
#
_symmetry.space_group_name_H-M   'P 1'
#
loop_
_entity.id
_entity.type
_entity.pdbx_description
1 polymer ?
#
loop_
_entity_poly.entity_id
_entity_poly.type
_entity_poly.pdbx_seq_one_letter_code
_entity_poly.pdbx_strand_id
1 'polypeptide(L)'
;MTDIENYHNWLRDAHAMEKQAESLLVATIRRLDNEPQLRTRLEQHLYETRRQLSALQDIIARNHISRSALKDAMSRVAALGQTIGIMLPGDEVIKVIITAYVFAHF
;
A
#
# COMPACT_ATOMS: atom_id res chain seq x y z
N MET A 1 16.08 14.79 -15.39
CA MET A 1 14.96 13.83 -15.37
C MET A 1 13.94 14.32 -16.37
N THR A 2 13.58 13.48 -17.34
CA THR A 2 12.53 13.78 -18.33
C THR A 2 11.15 13.53 -17.74
N ASP A 3 10.11 14.10 -18.35
CA ASP A 3 8.72 13.89 -17.89
C ASP A 3 8.31 12.40 -17.91
N ILE A 4 8.84 11.64 -18.87
CA ILE A 4 8.61 10.19 -18.99
C ILE A 4 9.28 9.43 -17.84
N GLU A 5 10.50 9.81 -17.47
CA GLU A 5 11.19 9.20 -16.31
C GLU A 5 10.45 9.48 -15.00
N ASN A 6 9.93 10.71 -14.83
CA ASN A 6 9.11 11.08 -13.67
C ASN A 6 7.82 10.26 -13.62
N TYR A 7 7.11 10.15 -14.75
CA TYR A 7 5.91 9.33 -14.87
C TYR A 7 6.16 7.87 -14.50
N HIS A 8 7.26 7.27 -14.99
CA HIS A 8 7.63 5.90 -14.63
C HIS A 8 7.98 5.75 -13.15
N ASN A 9 8.62 6.74 -12.54
CA ASN A 9 8.91 6.73 -11.11
C ASN A 9 7.61 6.77 -10.29
N TRP A 10 6.67 7.65 -10.64
CA TRP A 10 5.38 7.73 -9.96
C TRP A 10 4.57 6.44 -10.06
N LEU A 11 4.55 5.79 -11.22
CA LEU A 11 3.88 4.49 -11.37
C LEU A 11 4.49 3.40 -10.47
N ARG A 12 5.82 3.39 -10.33
CA ARG A 12 6.52 2.41 -9.46
C ARG A 12 6.22 2.68 -7.99
N ASP A 13 6.27 3.94 -7.58
CA ASP A 13 6.01 4.34 -6.19
C ASP A 13 4.54 4.05 -5.84
N ALA A 14 3.58 4.37 -6.72
CA ALA A 14 2.17 4.03 -6.54
C ALA A 14 1.95 2.52 -6.40
N HIS A 15 2.56 1.70 -7.27
CA HIS A 15 2.44 0.24 -7.13
C HIS A 15 3.03 -0.26 -5.81
N ALA A 16 4.17 0.30 -5.39
CA ALA A 16 4.80 -0.09 -4.14
C ALA A 16 3.94 0.27 -2.93
N MET A 17 3.32 1.46 -2.93
CA MET A 17 2.38 1.90 -1.90
C MET A 17 1.15 1.00 -1.83
N GLU A 18 0.49 0.70 -2.95
CA GLU A 18 -0.68 -0.19 -2.97
C GLU A 18 -0.33 -1.60 -2.47
N LYS A 19 0.87 -2.10 -2.79
CA LYS A 19 1.29 -3.43 -2.32
C LYS A 19 1.55 -3.46 -0.81
N GLN A 20 2.06 -2.37 -0.24
CA GLN A 20 2.21 -2.23 1.19
C GLN A 20 0.84 -2.06 1.87
N ALA A 21 -0.05 -1.24 1.31
CA ALA A 21 -1.42 -1.06 1.81
C ALA A 21 -2.17 -2.39 1.86
N GLU A 22 -2.08 -3.22 0.80
CA GLU A 22 -2.65 -4.57 0.79
C GLU A 22 -2.16 -5.41 1.98
N SER A 23 -0.85 -5.39 2.25
CA SER A 23 -0.23 -6.17 3.32
C SER A 23 -0.69 -5.71 4.70
N LEU A 24 -0.80 -4.39 4.91
CA LEU A 24 -1.31 -3.81 6.16
C LEU A 24 -2.78 -4.15 6.36
N LEU A 25 -3.63 -3.96 5.35
CA LEU A 25 -5.06 -4.27 5.42
C LEU A 25 -5.30 -5.74 5.76
N VAL A 26 -4.57 -6.68 5.12
CA VAL A 26 -4.67 -8.11 5.43
C VAL A 26 -4.26 -8.38 6.88
N ALA A 27 -3.18 -7.78 7.36
CA ALA A 27 -2.73 -7.96 8.75
C ALA A 27 -3.76 -7.41 9.76
N THR A 28 -4.32 -6.23 9.48
CA THR A 28 -5.32 -5.58 10.33
C THR A 28 -6.62 -6.39 10.38
N ILE A 29 -7.15 -6.80 9.23
CA ILE A 29 -8.39 -7.61 9.15
C ILE A 29 -8.24 -8.90 9.95
N ARG A 30 -7.07 -9.55 9.91
CA ARG A 30 -6.81 -10.79 10.66
C ARG A 30 -6.81 -10.61 12.17
N ARG A 31 -6.49 -9.41 12.68
CA ARG A 31 -6.41 -9.10 14.12
C ARG A 31 -7.72 -8.51 14.67
N LEU A 32 -8.70 -8.24 13.80
CA LEU A 32 -9.98 -7.66 14.18
C LEU A 32 -10.94 -8.76 14.68
N ASP A 33 -11.09 -8.89 16.00
CA ASP A 33 -11.95 -9.92 16.61
C ASP A 33 -13.37 -9.43 16.95
N ASN A 34 -13.55 -8.15 17.30
CA ASN A 34 -14.79 -7.68 17.97
C ASN A 34 -15.58 -6.57 17.24
N GLU A 35 -15.17 -6.15 16.04
CA GLU A 35 -15.76 -5.00 15.34
C GLU A 35 -16.19 -5.36 13.89
N PRO A 36 -17.36 -5.98 13.68
CA PRO A 36 -17.77 -6.51 12.39
C PRO A 36 -17.97 -5.43 11.31
N GLN A 37 -18.45 -4.24 11.69
CA GLN A 37 -18.66 -3.14 10.73
C GLN A 37 -17.32 -2.60 10.20
N LEU A 38 -16.31 -2.49 11.07
CA LEU A 38 -14.97 -2.06 10.68
C LEU A 38 -14.30 -3.12 9.78
N ARG A 39 -14.45 -4.41 10.12
CA ARG A 39 -13.97 -5.51 9.28
C ARG A 39 -14.52 -5.42 7.86
N THR A 40 -15.84 -5.23 7.70
CA THR A 40 -16.47 -5.11 6.37
C THR A 40 -15.88 -3.96 5.56
N ARG A 41 -15.65 -2.80 6.18
CA ARG A 41 -15.06 -1.64 5.50
C ARG A 41 -13.60 -1.89 5.09
N LEU A 42 -12.82 -2.53 5.93
CA LEU A 42 -11.43 -2.88 5.61
C LEU A 42 -11.36 -3.94 4.49
N GLU A 43 -12.27 -4.91 4.47
CA GLU A 43 -12.37 -5.90 3.40
C GLU A 43 -12.78 -5.26 2.06
N GLN A 44 -13.70 -4.29 2.09
CA GLN A 44 -14.03 -3.49 0.91
C GLN A 44 -12.80 -2.71 0.41
N HIS A 45 -12.08 -2.03 1.30
CA HIS A 45 -10.89 -1.29 0.92
C HIS A 45 -9.80 -2.22 0.35
N LEU A 46 -9.60 -3.40 0.94
CA LEU A 46 -8.67 -4.41 0.41
C LEU A 46 -9.04 -4.85 -1.01
N TYR A 47 -10.33 -5.00 -1.31
CA TYR A 47 -10.80 -5.29 -2.66
C TYR A 47 -10.45 -4.16 -3.64
N GLU A 48 -10.68 -2.91 -3.25
CA GLU A 48 -10.35 -1.73 -4.06
C GLU A 48 -8.84 -1.62 -4.32
N THR A 49 -8.02 -1.73 -3.26
CA THR A 49 -6.55 -1.76 -3.34
C THR A 49 -6.04 -2.84 -4.30
N ARG A 50 -6.61 -4.05 -4.27
CA ARG A 50 -6.23 -5.13 -5.21
C ARG A 50 -6.58 -4.80 -6.65
N ARG A 51 -7.72 -4.15 -6.89
CA ARG A 51 -8.09 -3.69 -8.24
C ARG A 51 -7.15 -2.60 -8.74
N GLN A 52 -6.79 -1.64 -7.89
CA GLN A 52 -5.83 -0.59 -8.21
C GLN A 52 -4.45 -1.18 -8.51
N LEU A 53 -3.98 -2.13 -7.69
CA LEU A 53 -2.73 -2.86 -7.93
C LEU A 53 -2.71 -3.54 -9.30
N SER A 54 -3.80 -4.24 -9.67
CA SER A 54 -3.93 -4.88 -10.98
C SER A 54 -3.87 -3.86 -12.13
N ALA A 55 -4.57 -2.73 -12.00
CA ALA A 55 -4.54 -1.68 -13.01
C ALA A 55 -3.14 -1.07 -13.16
N LEU A 56 -2.44 -0.83 -12.04
CA LEU A 56 -1.05 -0.34 -12.06
C LEU A 56 -0.11 -1.35 -12.72
N GLN A 57 -0.27 -2.65 -12.47
CA GLN A 57 0.51 -3.71 -13.11
C GLN A 57 0.34 -3.70 -14.64
N ASP A 58 -0.89 -3.55 -15.12
CA ASP A 58 -1.18 -3.46 -16.54
C ASP A 58 -0.53 -2.21 -17.18
N ILE A 59 -0.61 -1.06 -16.52
CA ILE A 59 0.00 0.19 -16.99
C ILE A 59 1.53 0.07 -17.00
N ILE A 60 2.13 -0.45 -15.94
CA ILE A 60 3.58 -0.69 -15.82
C ILE A 60 4.08 -1.60 -16.95
N ALA A 61 3.35 -2.68 -17.24
CA ALA A 61 3.68 -3.61 -18.31
C ALA A 61 3.64 -2.93 -19.69
N ARG A 62 2.60 -2.13 -19.97
CA ARG A 62 2.46 -1.38 -21.22
C ARG A 62 3.56 -0.33 -21.43
N ASN A 63 4.09 0.23 -20.33
CA ASN A 63 5.19 1.20 -20.36
C ASN A 63 6.59 0.56 -20.33
N HIS A 64 6.69 -0.78 -20.43
CA HIS A 64 7.95 -1.53 -20.40
C HIS A 64 8.84 -1.21 -19.19
N ILE A 65 8.23 -0.89 -18.05
CA ILE A 65 8.94 -0.62 -16.82
C ILE A 65 9.52 -1.92 -16.26
N SER A 66 10.82 -1.94 -15.98
CA SER A 66 11.52 -3.16 -15.55
C SER A 66 11.11 -3.64 -14.15
N ARG A 67 11.19 -4.96 -13.92
CA ARG A 67 10.95 -5.59 -12.61
C ARG A 67 11.98 -5.17 -11.56
N SER A 68 13.22 -4.86 -11.94
CA SER A 68 14.25 -4.39 -11.02
C SER A 68 13.88 -3.02 -10.43
N ALA A 69 13.41 -2.10 -11.28
CA ALA A 69 12.98 -0.78 -10.82
C ALA A 69 11.74 -0.86 -9.91
N LEU A 70 10.86 -1.84 -10.11
CA LEU A 70 9.74 -2.11 -9.20
C LEU A 70 10.21 -2.61 -7.83
N LYS A 71 11.22 -3.49 -7.82
CA LYS A 71 11.82 -4.01 -6.59
C LYS A 71 12.48 -2.89 -5.76
N ASP A 72 13.10 -1.92 -6.42
CA ASP A 72 13.71 -0.77 -5.74
C ASP A 72 12.66 0.15 -5.11
N ALA A 73 11.49 0.32 -5.73
CA ALA A 73 10.38 1.06 -5.13
C ALA A 73 9.82 0.33 -3.90
N MET A 74 9.62 -0.99 -4.02
CA MET A 74 9.19 -1.82 -2.89
C MET A 74 10.15 -1.77 -1.70
N SER A 75 11.47 -1.72 -1.93
CA SER A 75 12.45 -1.65 -0.84
C SER A 75 12.39 -0.31 -0.09
N ARG A 76 12.19 0.81 -0.80
CA ARG A 76 11.97 2.13 -0.19
C ARG A 76 10.72 2.14 0.70
N VAL A 77 9.64 1.57 0.20
CA VAL A 77 8.36 1.48 0.92
C VAL A 77 8.48 0.56 2.14
N ALA A 78 9.17 -0.58 2.01
CA ALA A 78 9.44 -1.49 3.12
C ALA A 78 10.29 -0.83 4.23
N ALA A 79 11.24 0.04 3.86
CA ALA A 79 12.03 0.81 4.82
C ALA A 79 11.13 1.79 5.63
N LEU A 80 10.16 2.42 4.98
CA LEU A 80 9.16 3.26 5.64
C LEU A 80 8.20 2.43 6.53
N GLY A 81 7.90 1.19 6.14
CA GLY A 81 7.05 0.29 6.93
C GLY A 81 7.73 -0.21 8.21
N GLN A 82 9.03 -0.46 8.18
CA GLN A 82 9.78 -0.91 9.36
C GLN A 82 9.84 0.14 10.47
N THR A 83 9.91 1.43 10.13
CA THR A 83 9.91 2.51 11.13
C THR A 83 8.55 2.64 11.83
N ILE A 84 7.46 2.36 11.13
CA ILE A 84 6.10 2.32 11.70
C ILE A 84 5.92 1.08 12.59
N GLY A 85 6.48 -0.08 12.20
CA GLY A 85 6.37 -1.34 12.93
C GLY A 85 7.06 -1.40 14.31
N ILE A 86 7.99 -0.49 14.60
CA ILE A 86 8.74 -0.45 15.87
C ILE A 86 7.93 0.19 17.04
N MET A 87 6.79 0.84 16.78
CA MET A 87 6.10 1.70 17.75
C MET A 87 4.87 1.12 18.49
N LEU A 88 4.59 -0.19 18.51
CA LEU A 88 3.29 -0.66 19.02
C LEU A 88 3.36 -1.60 20.24
N PRO A 89 2.99 -1.06 21.41
CA PRO A 89 1.83 -1.58 22.14
C PRO A 89 0.79 -0.50 22.48
N GLY A 90 -0.50 -0.87 22.57
CA GLY A 90 -1.53 -0.14 23.33
C GLY A 90 -2.75 0.39 22.56
N ASP A 91 -2.56 1.12 21.46
CA ASP A 91 -3.66 1.82 20.75
C ASP A 91 -3.62 1.61 19.22
N GLU A 92 -3.72 0.35 18.79
CA GLU A 92 -3.40 -0.05 17.41
C GLU A 92 -4.47 0.33 16.37
N VAL A 93 -5.76 0.30 16.70
CA VAL A 93 -6.84 0.44 15.69
C VAL A 93 -6.93 1.85 15.15
N ILE A 94 -6.96 2.87 16.02
CA ILE A 94 -7.03 4.28 15.60
C ILE A 94 -5.76 4.69 14.85
N LYS A 95 -4.60 4.20 15.27
CA LYS A 95 -3.32 4.53 14.61
C LYS A 95 -3.19 3.82 13.26
N VAL A 96 -3.65 2.59 13.12
CA VAL A 96 -3.78 1.91 11.82
C VAL A 96 -4.77 2.64 10.91
N ILE A 97 -5.90 3.14 11.44
CA ILE A 97 -6.85 3.95 10.68
C ILE A 97 -6.21 5.28 10.25
N ILE A 98 -5.44 5.95 11.11
CA ILE A 98 -4.71 7.19 10.77
C ILE A 98 -3.64 6.91 9.71
N THR A 99 -2.88 5.83 9.85
CA THR A 99 -1.88 5.41 8.85
C THR A 99 -2.57 5.07 7.53
N ALA A 100 -3.65 4.30 7.54
CA ALA A 100 -4.45 3.99 6.35
C ALA A 100 -5.06 5.25 5.72
N TYR A 101 -5.57 6.19 6.52
CA TYR A 101 -6.09 7.49 6.06
C TYR A 101 -5.00 8.34 5.41
N VAL A 102 -3.82 8.42 6.02
CA VAL A 102 -2.67 9.16 5.45
C VAL A 102 -2.17 8.51 4.16
N PHE A 103 -2.19 7.19 4.04
CA PHE A 103 -1.83 6.49 2.80
C PHE A 103 -2.92 6.56 1.71
N ALA A 104 -4.20 6.68 2.08
CA ALA A 104 -5.31 6.81 1.15
C ALA A 104 -5.52 8.24 0.61
N HIS A 105 -4.75 9.23 1.09
CA HIS A 105 -4.92 10.66 0.73
C HIS A 105 -3.76 11.26 -0.09
N PHE A 106 -3.01 10.43 -0.82
CA PHE A 106 -2.03 10.84 -1.83
C PHE A 106 -2.41 10.32 -3.21
#